data_AF-A0A9W8GRU8-F1
#
_entry.id   AF-A0A9W8GRU8-F1
#
_cell.length_a   1.000
_cell.length_b   1.000
_cell.length_c   1.000
_cell.angle_alpha   90.00
_cell.angle_beta   90.00
_cell.angle_gamma   90.00
#
_symmetry.space_group_name_H-M   'P 1'
#
loop_
_entity.id
_entity.type
_entity.pdbx_description
1 polymer ?
#
loop_
_entity_poly.entity_id
_entity_poly.type
_entity_poly.pdbx_seq_one_letter_code
_entity_poly.pdbx_strand_id
1 'polypeptide(L)'
;SEYVAACDERRPFISGFDGSAGCAVITLDAASMFTDGRYFLQARQQMDDNWTLMKRGLPGVPTWQEYLTDHLPAGTRVGIDPTLLSSAEGISLKKTLNARGNGDLVAIEENLVDIVWGSQRPPRPQDKVFIHDAKYAGESHADKITRVRAGFESLDTDGLV
;
A
#
# COMPACT_ATOMS: atom_id res chain seq x y z
N SER A 1 0.65 -1.41 -7.83
CA SER A 1 1.71 -1.47 -8.87
C SER A 1 2.97 -2.07 -8.29
N GLU A 2 3.78 -2.76 -9.10
CA GLU A 2 5.09 -3.27 -8.66
C GLU A 2 6.14 -2.16 -8.57
N TYR A 3 6.21 -1.31 -9.60
CA TYR A 3 6.95 -0.05 -9.60
C TYR A 3 5.96 1.11 -9.54
N VAL A 4 6.17 2.03 -8.61
CA VAL A 4 5.29 3.18 -8.41
C VAL A 4 5.81 4.38 -9.21
N ALA A 5 4.90 5.24 -9.65
CA ALA A 5 5.28 6.52 -10.23
C ALA A 5 5.81 7.45 -9.13
N ALA A 6 6.67 8.42 -9.49
CA ALA A 6 7.25 9.38 -8.54
C ALA A 6 6.19 10.12 -7.69
N CYS A 7 5.01 10.40 -8.25
CA CYS A 7 3.90 11.02 -7.52
C CYS A 7 3.28 10.13 -6.44
N ASP A 8 3.52 8.82 -6.49
CA ASP A 8 3.00 7.83 -5.54
C ASP A 8 4.10 7.32 -4.58
N GLU A 9 5.35 7.83 -4.69
CA GLU A 9 6.51 7.53 -3.84
C GLU A 9 6.45 8.22 -2.46
N ARG A 10 5.29 8.12 -1.80
CA ARG A 10 4.99 8.76 -0.51
C ARG A 10 5.91 8.28 0.61
N ARG A 11 6.17 6.98 0.66
CA ARG A 11 7.06 6.38 1.67
C ARG A 11 8.51 6.86 1.50
N PRO A 12 9.11 6.83 0.29
CA PRO A 12 10.40 7.49 0.05
C PRO A 12 10.41 8.96 0.46
N PHE A 13 9.38 9.74 0.12
CA PHE A 13 9.32 11.16 0.48
C PHE A 13 9.40 11.41 1.99
N ILE A 14 8.66 10.67 2.82
CA ILE A 14 8.66 10.90 4.28
C ILE A 14 9.86 10.27 5.01
N SER A 15 10.52 9.27 4.42
CA SER A 15 11.52 8.45 5.12
C SER A 15 12.93 8.50 4.53
N GLY A 16 13.09 8.97 3.30
CA GLY A 16 14.31 8.81 2.52
C GLY A 16 14.53 7.39 1.97
N PHE A 17 13.75 6.39 2.40
CA PHE A 17 13.92 5.00 1.99
C PHE A 17 13.20 4.65 0.68
N ASP A 18 13.98 4.40 -0.38
CA ASP A 18 13.52 4.19 -1.76
C ASP A 18 13.43 2.70 -2.20
N GLY A 19 13.68 1.74 -1.29
CA GLY A 19 13.62 0.31 -1.62
C GLY A 19 12.23 -0.14 -2.09
N SER A 20 12.12 -1.11 -2.99
CA SER A 20 10.81 -1.41 -3.62
C SER A 20 9.75 -1.97 -2.66
N ALA A 21 10.13 -2.48 -1.49
CA ALA A 21 9.21 -3.03 -0.50
C ALA A 21 9.38 -2.34 0.86
N GLY A 22 8.28 -1.89 1.45
CA GLY A 22 8.26 -1.41 2.82
C GLY A 22 6.91 -0.81 3.23
N CYS A 23 6.59 -0.87 4.51
CA CYS A 23 5.42 -0.26 5.13
C CYS A 23 5.88 0.67 6.25
N ALA A 24 5.48 1.94 6.18
CA ALA A 24 5.73 2.93 7.21
C ALA A 24 4.54 3.00 8.16
N VAL A 25 4.80 2.96 9.47
CA VAL A 25 3.81 3.22 10.52
C VAL A 25 4.27 4.43 11.31
N ILE A 26 3.44 5.46 11.37
CA ILE A 26 3.69 6.70 12.10
C ILE A 26 2.70 6.80 13.25
N THR A 27 3.21 7.03 14.46
CA THR A 27 2.43 7.35 15.66
C THR A 27 2.77 8.77 16.12
N LEU A 28 2.18 9.21 17.23
CA LEU A 28 2.52 10.52 17.81
C LEU A 28 3.98 10.60 18.27
N ASP A 29 4.56 9.46 18.66
CA ASP A 29 5.85 9.41 19.35
C ASP A 29 6.93 8.63 18.59
N ALA A 30 6.59 7.99 17.46
CA ALA A 30 7.53 7.13 16.72
C ALA A 30 7.22 7.01 15.22
N ALA A 31 8.27 6.78 14.44
CA ALA A 31 8.20 6.37 13.04
C ALA A 31 8.88 5.01 12.86
N SER A 32 8.17 4.02 12.33
CA SER A 32 8.66 2.65 12.14
C SER A 32 8.59 2.25 10.67
N MET A 33 9.68 1.68 10.14
CA MET A 33 9.78 1.19 8.76
C MET A 33 9.89 -0.33 8.73
N PHE A 34 8.85 -1.01 8.25
CA PHE A 34 8.83 -2.46 8.08
C PHE A 34 9.29 -2.82 6.67
N THR A 35 10.40 -3.53 6.53
CA THR A 35 10.87 -4.05 5.23
C THR A 35 11.48 -5.44 5.38
N ASP A 36 11.78 -6.11 4.27
CA ASP A 36 12.37 -7.45 4.26
C ASP A 36 13.90 -7.43 4.08
N GLY A 37 14.52 -8.63 4.20
CA GLY A 37 15.96 -8.80 4.29
C GLY A 37 16.78 -8.22 3.14
N ARG A 38 16.18 -8.02 1.96
CA ARG A 38 16.84 -7.39 0.81
C ARG A 38 17.25 -5.95 1.12
N TYR A 39 16.52 -5.28 2.01
CA TYR A 39 16.60 -3.84 2.20
C TYR A 39 17.12 -3.41 3.57
N PHE A 40 17.51 -4.33 4.46
CA PHE A 40 17.94 -3.95 5.82
C PHE A 40 19.12 -2.99 5.85
N LEU A 41 20.13 -3.22 4.99
CA LEU A 41 21.30 -2.33 4.92
C LEU A 41 20.94 -0.99 4.28
N GLN A 42 20.19 -1.03 3.17
CA GLN A 42 19.75 0.17 2.44
C GLN A 42 18.89 1.07 3.32
N ALA A 43 17.88 0.51 4.00
CA ALA A 43 17.00 1.25 4.89
C ALA A 43 17.80 1.93 6.02
N ARG A 44 18.77 1.22 6.61
CA ARG A 44 19.64 1.80 7.67
C ARG A 44 20.53 2.93 7.16
N GLN A 45 20.93 2.92 5.89
CA GLN A 45 21.78 3.95 5.31
C GLN A 45 21.00 5.18 4.84
N GLN A 46 19.74 4.99 4.43
CA GLN A 46 18.93 6.04 3.83
C GLN A 46 18.03 6.78 4.83
N MET A 47 17.52 6.09 5.86
CA MET A 47 16.67 6.71 6.88
C MET A 47 17.50 7.43 7.93
N ASP A 48 16.96 8.52 8.47
CA ASP A 48 17.56 9.23 9.61
C ASP A 48 17.25 8.56 10.96
N ASP A 49 17.76 9.14 12.03
CA ASP A 49 17.63 8.62 13.40
C ASP A 49 16.19 8.70 13.97
N ASN A 50 15.25 9.38 13.29
CA ASN A 50 13.84 9.40 13.71
C ASN A 50 13.13 8.09 13.38
N TRP A 51 13.70 7.26 12.49
CA TRP A 51 13.10 6.02 12.02
C TRP A 51 13.64 4.79 12.73
N THR A 52 12.72 3.95 13.20
CA THR A 52 13.04 2.60 13.69
C THR A 52 12.88 1.58 12.57
N LEU A 53 13.96 0.89 12.21
CA LEU A 53 13.93 -0.19 11.22
C LEU A 53 13.37 -1.48 11.82
N MET A 54 12.21 -1.91 11.32
CA MET A 54 11.54 -3.16 11.66
C MET A 54 11.89 -4.24 10.63
N LYS A 55 12.81 -5.14 11.01
CA LYS A 55 13.37 -6.18 10.13
C LYS A 55 12.44 -7.38 9.97
N ARG A 56 11.47 -7.28 9.06
CA ARG A 56 10.44 -8.30 8.83
C ARG A 56 11.05 -9.67 8.51
N GLY A 57 10.52 -10.72 9.13
CA GLY A 57 10.95 -12.10 8.92
C GLY A 57 12.05 -12.58 9.87
N LEU A 58 12.59 -11.69 10.73
CA LEU A 58 13.45 -12.11 11.83
C LEU A 58 12.62 -12.55 13.04
N PRO A 59 13.10 -13.54 13.82
CA PRO A 59 12.45 -13.95 15.06
C PRO A 59 12.24 -12.78 16.03
N GLY A 60 11.04 -12.67 16.60
CA GLY A 60 10.70 -11.63 17.58
C GLY A 60 10.36 -10.26 16.99
N VAL A 61 10.43 -10.07 15.67
CA VAL A 61 9.97 -8.83 15.01
C VAL A 61 8.52 -9.02 14.56
N PRO A 62 7.56 -8.21 15.06
CA PRO A 62 6.18 -8.32 14.63
C PRO A 62 6.03 -7.88 13.16
N THR A 63 5.01 -8.40 12.50
CA THR A 63 4.47 -7.80 11.28
C THR A 63 3.91 -6.41 11.58
N TRP A 64 3.72 -5.57 10.55
CA TRP A 64 3.13 -4.24 10.76
C TRP A 64 1.69 -4.36 11.27
N GLN A 65 0.94 -5.39 10.87
CA GLN A 65 -0.40 -5.66 11.37
C GLN A 65 -0.38 -6.00 12.87
N GLU A 66 0.47 -6.94 13.28
CA GLU A 66 0.65 -7.30 14.70
C GLU A 66 1.16 -6.11 15.52
N TYR A 67 2.00 -5.25 14.93
CA TYR A 67 2.43 -4.03 15.59
C TYR A 67 1.24 -3.10 15.88
N LEU A 68 0.38 -2.86 14.90
CA LEU A 68 -0.81 -2.03 15.06
C LEU A 68 -1.81 -2.60 16.08
N THR A 69 -1.93 -3.93 16.18
CA THR A 69 -2.93 -4.58 17.03
C THR A 69 -2.43 -4.91 18.44
N ASP A 70 -1.14 -5.17 18.60
CA ASP A 70 -0.58 -5.75 19.82
C ASP A 70 0.34 -4.79 20.57
N HIS A 71 0.88 -3.78 19.87
CA HIS A 71 1.89 -2.87 20.41
C HIS A 71 1.39 -1.44 20.55
N LEU A 72 0.17 -1.13 20.08
CA LEU A 72 -0.48 0.16 20.30
C LEU A 72 -1.49 0.07 21.46
N PRO A 73 -1.77 1.19 22.15
CA PRO A 73 -2.77 1.23 23.20
C PRO A 73 -4.14 0.73 22.74
N ALA A 74 -4.88 0.06 23.63
CA ALA A 74 -6.25 -0.33 23.37
C ALA A 74 -7.12 0.90 23.01
N GLY A 75 -8.06 0.72 22.08
CA GLY A 75 -8.91 1.81 21.60
C GLY A 75 -8.25 2.75 20.58
N THR A 76 -7.00 2.46 20.15
CA THR A 76 -6.33 3.27 19.13
C THR A 76 -7.08 3.25 17.80
N ARG A 77 -7.19 4.43 17.19
CA ARG A 77 -7.72 4.60 15.83
C ARG A 77 -6.57 4.70 14.85
N VAL A 78 -6.53 3.81 13.88
CA VAL A 78 -5.49 3.76 12.84
C VAL A 78 -6.06 4.38 11.57
N GLY A 79 -5.48 5.49 11.11
CA GLY A 79 -5.84 6.11 9.84
C GLY A 79 -5.09 5.46 8.67
N ILE A 80 -5.79 5.20 7.56
CA ILE A 80 -5.19 4.70 6.34
C ILE A 80 -5.85 5.33 5.11
N ASP A 81 -5.06 5.56 4.06
CA ASP A 81 -5.61 5.83 2.73
C ASP A 81 -6.22 4.52 2.18
N PRO A 82 -7.54 4.46 1.96
CA PRO A 82 -8.21 3.22 1.57
C PRO A 82 -7.80 2.70 0.19
N THR A 83 -7.11 3.51 -0.62
CA THR A 83 -6.63 3.11 -1.95
C THR A 83 -5.30 2.36 -1.93
N LEU A 84 -4.62 2.35 -0.77
CA LEU A 84 -3.28 1.76 -0.61
C LEU A 84 -3.27 0.36 0.01
N LEU A 85 -4.44 -0.16 0.41
CA LEU A 85 -4.58 -1.47 1.03
C LEU A 85 -5.66 -2.28 0.31
N SER A 86 -5.47 -3.59 0.19
CA SER A 86 -6.54 -4.45 -0.36
C SER A 86 -7.74 -4.50 0.58
N SER A 87 -8.93 -4.72 0.02
CA SER A 87 -10.17 -4.83 0.80
C SER A 87 -10.11 -5.96 1.83
N ALA A 88 -9.54 -7.11 1.45
CA ALA A 88 -9.38 -8.26 2.34
C ALA A 88 -8.47 -7.94 3.54
N GLU A 89 -7.33 -7.28 3.31
CA GLU A 89 -6.42 -6.85 4.39
C GLU A 89 -7.09 -5.82 5.31
N GLY A 90 -7.79 -4.83 4.74
CA GLY A 90 -8.49 -3.81 5.51
C GLY A 90 -9.59 -4.39 6.41
N ILE A 91 -10.40 -5.32 5.88
CA ILE A 91 -11.45 -6.03 6.64
C ILE A 91 -10.82 -6.82 7.80
N SER A 92 -9.76 -7.59 7.51
CA SER A 92 -9.08 -8.39 8.51
C SER A 92 -8.48 -7.53 9.63
N LEU A 93 -7.79 -6.45 9.27
CA LEU A 93 -7.16 -5.54 10.22
C LEU A 93 -8.20 -4.83 11.09
N LYS A 94 -9.27 -4.29 10.48
CA LYS A 94 -10.38 -3.65 11.20
C LYS A 94 -11.02 -4.62 12.20
N LYS A 95 -11.26 -5.87 11.81
CA LYS A 95 -11.81 -6.89 12.72
C LYS A 95 -10.89 -7.12 13.93
N THR A 96 -9.59 -7.17 13.69
CA THR A 96 -8.59 -7.47 14.73
C THR A 96 -8.43 -6.30 15.71
N LEU A 97 -8.41 -5.06 15.21
CA LEU A 97 -8.38 -3.85 16.02
C LEU A 97 -9.62 -3.72 16.92
N ASN A 98 -10.81 -3.97 16.38
CA ASN A 98 -12.06 -3.92 17.14
C ASN A 98 -12.07 -4.96 18.28
N ALA A 99 -11.58 -6.17 18.02
CA ALA A 99 -11.53 -7.24 19.02
C ALA A 99 -10.57 -6.93 20.19
N ARG A 100 -9.54 -6.08 19.98
CA ARG A 100 -8.54 -5.72 20.99
C ARG A 100 -8.83 -4.39 21.69
N GLY A 101 -10.06 -4.24 22.18
CA GLY A 101 -10.44 -3.12 23.05
C GLY A 101 -10.99 -1.91 22.30
N ASN A 102 -11.83 -2.14 21.29
CA ASN A 102 -12.59 -1.11 20.56
C ASN A 102 -11.70 -0.11 19.78
N GLY A 103 -10.53 -0.53 19.30
CA GLY A 103 -9.79 0.23 18.29
C GLY A 103 -10.48 0.16 16.93
N ASP A 104 -10.16 1.08 16.02
CA ASP A 104 -10.79 1.11 14.68
C ASP A 104 -9.78 1.40 13.58
N LEU A 105 -10.08 0.89 12.38
CA LEU A 105 -9.41 1.26 11.15
C LEU A 105 -10.27 2.31 10.43
N VAL A 106 -9.71 3.50 10.26
CA VAL A 106 -10.39 4.68 9.75
C VAL A 106 -9.87 4.98 8.35
N ALA A 107 -10.76 4.95 7.36
CA ALA A 107 -10.44 5.40 6.01
C ALA A 107 -10.30 6.92 5.99
N ILE A 108 -9.16 7.41 5.50
CA ILE A 108 -8.89 8.82 5.29
C ILE A 108 -8.75 9.03 3.78
N GLU A 109 -9.74 9.68 3.17
CA GLU A 109 -9.80 9.83 1.70
C GLU A 109 -8.67 10.68 1.13
N GLU A 110 -8.26 11.72 1.85
CA GLU A 110 -7.13 12.55 1.47
C GLU A 110 -5.83 11.99 2.07
N ASN A 111 -4.87 11.65 1.22
CA ASN A 111 -3.61 11.11 1.71
C ASN A 111 -2.82 12.19 2.48
N LEU A 112 -2.59 11.95 3.76
CA LEU A 112 -1.93 12.92 4.63
C LEU A 112 -0.48 13.25 4.20
N VAL A 113 0.19 12.31 3.52
CA VAL A 113 1.53 12.58 2.97
C VAL A 113 1.44 13.57 1.82
N ASP A 114 0.39 13.50 0.98
CA ASP A 114 0.21 14.43 -0.14
C ASP A 114 0.01 15.86 0.36
N ILE A 115 -0.68 16.04 1.50
CA ILE A 115 -0.87 17.35 2.15
C ILE A 115 0.47 17.96 2.55
N VAL A 116 1.35 17.16 3.17
CA VAL A 116 2.67 17.62 3.62
C VAL A 116 3.64 17.81 2.45
N TRP A 117 3.57 16.95 1.43
CA TRP A 117 4.37 17.05 0.22
C TRP A 117 4.01 18.30 -0.61
N GLY A 118 2.74 18.68 -0.58
CA GLY A 118 2.24 19.92 -1.15
C GLY A 118 2.63 20.09 -2.62
N SER A 119 3.10 21.28 -2.97
CA SER A 119 3.47 21.63 -4.36
C SER A 119 4.75 20.96 -4.85
N GLN A 120 5.54 20.33 -3.97
CA GLN A 120 6.75 19.60 -4.37
C GLN A 120 6.44 18.18 -4.86
N ARG A 121 5.21 17.71 -4.68
CA ARG A 121 4.79 16.40 -5.18
C ARG A 121 4.88 16.36 -6.70
N PRO A 122 5.59 15.38 -7.29
CA PRO A 122 5.69 15.26 -8.74
C PRO A 122 4.31 15.10 -9.39
N PRO A 123 4.10 15.62 -10.60
CA PRO A 123 2.86 15.39 -11.33
C PRO A 123 2.70 13.90 -11.69
N ARG A 124 1.46 13.43 -11.77
CA ARG A 124 1.17 12.09 -12.27
C ARG A 124 1.62 11.98 -13.73
N PRO A 125 2.27 10.87 -14.15
CA PRO A 125 2.64 10.67 -15.56
C PRO A 125 1.41 10.79 -16.48
N GLN A 126 1.57 11.49 -17.60
CA GLN A 126 0.53 11.75 -18.60
C GLN A 126 0.98 11.29 -20.00
N ASP A 127 1.79 10.24 -20.06
CA ASP A 127 2.27 9.69 -21.32
C ASP A 127 1.10 9.28 -22.23
N LYS A 128 1.28 9.48 -23.53
CA LYS A 128 0.23 9.16 -24.50
C LYS A 128 0.03 7.65 -24.57
N VAL A 129 -1.21 7.22 -24.35
CA VAL A 129 -1.63 5.86 -24.68
C VAL A 129 -1.65 5.67 -26.21
N PHE A 130 -1.33 4.48 -26.67
CA PHE A 130 -1.39 4.12 -28.08
C PHE A 130 -2.01 2.73 -28.25
N ILE A 131 -2.56 2.48 -29.44
CA ILE A 131 -3.18 1.20 -29.75
C ILE A 131 -2.08 0.17 -30.01
N HIS A 132 -2.07 -0.91 -29.23
CA HIS A 132 -1.23 -2.07 -29.52
C HIS A 132 -1.88 -2.90 -30.64
N ASP A 133 -1.33 -2.79 -31.84
CA ASP A 133 -1.85 -3.39 -33.07
C ASP A 133 -2.12 -4.91 -32.91
N ALA A 134 -3.24 -5.39 -33.45
CA ALA A 134 -3.69 -6.76 -33.34
C ALA A 134 -2.64 -7.77 -33.84
N LYS A 135 -1.82 -7.39 -34.84
CA LYS A 135 -0.72 -8.23 -35.33
C LYS A 135 0.35 -8.55 -34.26
N TYR A 136 0.46 -7.71 -33.23
CA TYR A 136 1.33 -7.94 -32.07
C TYR A 136 0.54 -8.51 -30.88
N ALA A 137 -0.72 -8.10 -30.72
CA ALA A 137 -1.56 -8.50 -29.60
C ALA A 137 -2.14 -9.92 -29.70
N GLY A 138 -2.16 -10.50 -30.91
CA GLY A 138 -2.70 -11.84 -31.21
C GLY A 138 -4.23 -11.96 -31.23
N GLU A 139 -4.93 -10.98 -30.66
CA GLU A 139 -6.40 -10.96 -30.52
C GLU A 139 -6.86 -9.50 -30.38
N SER A 140 -8.02 -9.15 -30.97
CA SER A 140 -8.59 -7.80 -30.86
C SER A 140 -9.12 -7.52 -29.44
N HIS A 141 -9.27 -6.25 -29.07
CA HIS A 141 -9.87 -5.91 -27.77
C HIS A 141 -11.34 -6.33 -27.67
N ALA A 142 -12.08 -6.31 -28.78
CA ALA A 142 -13.48 -6.71 -28.83
C ALA A 142 -13.65 -8.22 -28.57
N ASP A 143 -12.77 -9.05 -29.14
CA ASP A 143 -12.78 -10.50 -28.92
C ASP A 143 -12.41 -10.83 -27.46
N LYS A 144 -11.41 -10.13 -26.90
CA LYS A 144 -11.04 -10.25 -25.47
C LYS A 144 -12.22 -9.95 -24.55
N ILE A 145 -12.94 -8.85 -24.79
CA ILE A 145 -14.14 -8.47 -24.01
C ILE A 145 -15.23 -9.53 -24.14
N THR A 146 -15.47 -10.03 -25.36
CA THR A 146 -16.46 -11.09 -25.62
C THR A 146 -16.12 -12.36 -24.84
N ARG A 147 -14.84 -12.77 -24.85
CA ARG A 147 -14.35 -13.94 -24.12
C ARG A 147 -14.47 -13.79 -22.61
N VAL A 148 -14.17 -12.61 -22.06
CA VAL A 148 -14.36 -12.33 -20.62
C VAL A 148 -15.84 -12.42 -20.24
N ARG A 149 -16.73 -11.82 -21.04
CA ARG A 149 -18.19 -11.85 -20.79
C ARG A 149 -18.80 -13.24 -20.89
N ALA A 150 -18.31 -14.09 -21.79
CA ALA A 150 -18.75 -15.48 -21.86
C ALA A 150 -18.47 -16.24 -20.54
N GLY A 151 -17.45 -15.83 -19.78
CA GLY A 151 -17.16 -16.38 -18.45
C GLY A 151 -18.18 -15.98 -17.38
N PHE A 152 -18.96 -14.92 -17.59
CA PHE A 152 -19.88 -14.38 -16.58
C PHE A 152 -21.02 -15.35 -16.25
N GLU A 153 -21.56 -16.04 -17.26
CA GLU A 153 -22.61 -17.05 -17.08
C GLU A 153 -22.14 -18.21 -16.19
N SER A 154 -20.88 -18.63 -16.33
CA SER A 154 -20.31 -19.71 -15.50
C SER A 154 -20.05 -19.30 -14.04
N LEU A 155 -19.96 -18.00 -13.78
CA LEU A 155 -19.64 -17.43 -12.48
C LEU A 155 -20.84 -16.76 -11.80
N ASP A 156 -22.03 -16.80 -12.43
CA ASP A 156 -23.25 -16.12 -11.98
C ASP A 156 -22.99 -14.66 -11.56
N THR A 157 -22.35 -13.89 -12.45
CA THR A 157 -21.93 -12.52 -12.17
C THR A 157 -22.35 -11.56 -13.27
N ASP A 158 -22.76 -10.35 -12.90
CA ASP A 158 -23.19 -9.32 -13.85
C ASP A 158 -22.05 -8.37 -14.28
N GLY A 159 -20.88 -8.44 -13.63
CA GLY A 159 -19.79 -7.50 -13.88
C GLY A 159 -18.43 -7.88 -13.29
N LEU A 160 -17.40 -7.19 -13.75
CA LEU A 160 -16.01 -7.32 -13.31
C LEU A 160 -15.42 -5.92 -13.12
N VAL A 161 -14.73 -5.71 -11.99
CA VAL A 161 -13.96 -4.50 -11.66
C VAL A 161 -12.50 -4.86 -11.56
#